data_AF-A0A0J6CLT8-F1
#
_entry.id   AF-A0A0J6CLT8-F1
#
_cell.length_a   1.000
_cell.length_b   1.000
_cell.length_c   1.000
_cell.angle_alpha   90.00
_cell.angle_beta   90.00
_cell.angle_gamma   90.00
#
_symmetry.space_group_name_H-M   'P 1'
#
loop_
_entity.id
_entity.type
_entity.pdbx_description
1 polymer ?
#
loop_
_entity_poly.entity_id
_entity_poly.type
_entity_poly.pdbx_seq_one_letter_code
_entity_poly.pdbx_strand_id
1 'polypeptide(L)'
;MLLTLTRRKETMSQANNTLLQMKYARIIMGLSKRLGISSRRALALFYESNTYQYLRQKIGDLHCMSDNYLIDELIIEYTGKQGS
;
A
#
# COMPACT_ATOMS: atom_id res chain seq x y z
N MET A 1 -6.71 6.19 -35.09
CA MET A 1 -6.77 5.29 -33.93
C MET A 1 -5.35 5.01 -33.47
N LEU A 2 -4.80 5.86 -32.61
CA LEU A 2 -3.54 5.61 -31.89
C LEU A 2 -3.60 6.49 -30.64
N LEU A 3 -4.11 5.90 -29.56
CA LEU A 3 -4.13 6.48 -28.23
C LEU A 3 -2.70 6.45 -27.69
N THR A 4 -1.88 7.45 -28.03
CA THR A 4 -0.69 7.77 -27.24
C THR A 4 -1.14 8.49 -25.98
N LEU A 5 -1.68 7.72 -25.03
CA LEU A 5 -1.85 8.15 -23.65
C LEU A 5 -0.47 8.51 -23.11
N THR A 6 -0.17 9.79 -23.24
CA THR A 6 1.00 10.43 -22.66
C THR A 6 0.85 10.22 -21.15
N ARG A 7 1.58 9.23 -20.64
CA ARG A 7 1.73 8.95 -19.21
C ARG A 7 2.22 10.25 -18.57
N ARG A 8 1.30 11.05 -18.01
CA ARG A 8 1.65 12.29 -17.30
C ARG A 8 2.61 11.88 -16.21
N LYS A 9 3.86 12.30 -16.33
CA LYS A 9 4.88 12.17 -15.29
C LYS A 9 4.47 13.17 -14.22
N GLU A 10 3.53 12.75 -13.36
CA GLU A 10 2.98 13.56 -12.30
C GLU A 10 4.14 13.94 -11.36
N THR A 11 4.51 15.22 -11.36
CA THR A 11 5.59 15.75 -10.55
C THR A 11 5.21 15.60 -9.08
N MET A 12 5.96 14.76 -8.37
CA MET A 12 5.69 14.40 -6.99
C MET A 12 6.04 15.58 -6.07
N SER A 13 5.05 16.44 -5.79
CA SER A 13 5.15 17.54 -4.81
C SER A 13 5.40 17.00 -3.39
N GLN A 14 6.16 17.72 -2.57
CA GLN A 14 6.47 17.33 -1.18
C GLN A 14 5.21 17.09 -0.31
N ALA A 15 4.12 17.81 -0.59
CA ALA A 15 2.84 17.60 0.08
C ALA A 15 2.25 16.21 -0.25
N ASN A 16 2.39 15.75 -1.50
CA ASN A 16 1.93 14.44 -1.92
C ASN A 16 2.71 13.31 -1.22
N ASN A 17 4.02 13.51 -1.05
CA ASN A 17 4.86 12.56 -0.31
C ASN A 17 4.46 12.46 1.17
N THR A 18 4.21 13.59 1.82
CA THR A 18 3.81 13.60 3.23
C THR A 18 2.47 12.89 3.43
N LEU A 19 1.49 13.15 2.55
CA LEU A 19 0.19 12.48 2.60
C LEU A 19 0.30 10.96 2.40
N LEU A 20 1.18 10.53 1.48
CA LEU A 20 1.42 9.10 1.25
C LEU A 20 2.07 8.43 2.46
N GLN A 21 3.04 9.09 3.11
CA GLN A 21 3.66 8.58 4.34
C GLN A 21 2.65 8.50 5.49
N MET A 22 1.76 9.48 5.63
CA MET A 22 0.67 9.43 6.61
C MET A 22 -0.28 8.26 6.33
N LYS A 23 -0.62 8.01 5.06
CA LYS A 23 -1.42 6.85 4.66
C LYS A 23 -0.75 5.54 5.07
N TYR A 24 0.55 5.40 4.81
CA TYR A 24 1.31 4.21 5.22
C TYR A 24 1.27 4.00 6.74
N ALA A 25 1.47 5.06 7.52
CA ALA A 25 1.40 4.98 8.98
C ALA A 25 0.02 4.47 9.46
N ARG A 26 -1.08 4.95 8.87
CA ARG A 26 -2.43 4.48 9.19
C ARG A 26 -2.63 3.00 8.85
N ILE A 27 -2.16 2.57 7.68
CA ILE A 27 -2.22 1.17 7.24
C ILE A 27 -1.42 0.26 8.20
N ILE A 28 -0.19 0.63 8.55
CA ILE A 28 0.67 -0.14 9.45
C ILE A 28 0.03 -0.29 10.84
N MET A 29 -0.50 0.79 11.39
CA MET A 29 -1.21 0.75 12.68
C MET A 29 -2.47 -0.11 12.61
N GLY A 30 -3.26 0.00 11.53
CA GLY A 30 -4.45 -0.82 11.33
C GLY A 30 -4.13 -2.30 11.19
N LEU A 31 -3.07 -2.65 10.45
CA LEU A 31 -2.58 -4.02 10.30
C LEU A 31 -2.12 -4.60 11.63
N SER A 32 -1.35 -3.83 12.42
CA SER A 32 -0.93 -4.21 13.77
C SER A 32 -2.12 -4.55 14.67
N LYS A 33 -3.17 -3.72 14.64
CA LYS A 33 -4.40 -3.95 15.41
C LYS A 33 -5.16 -5.19 14.94
N ARG A 34 -5.36 -5.35 13.62
CA ARG A 34 -6.13 -6.47 13.07
C ARG A 34 -5.47 -7.83 13.28
N LEU A 35 -4.14 -7.89 13.23
CA LEU A 35 -3.39 -9.14 13.43
C LEU A 35 -2.96 -9.37 14.89
N GLY A 36 -3.17 -8.40 15.79
CA GLY A 36 -2.71 -8.50 17.19
C GLY A 36 -1.19 -8.56 17.34
N ILE A 37 -0.44 -7.96 16.40
CA ILE A 37 1.03 -7.97 16.37
C ILE A 37 1.62 -6.61 16.74
N SER A 38 2.89 -6.58 17.14
CA SER A 38 3.57 -5.31 17.42
C SER A 38 3.64 -4.42 16.17
N SER A 39 3.63 -3.10 16.38
CA SER A 39 3.78 -2.10 15.31
C SER A 39 5.08 -2.32 14.52
N ARG A 40 6.17 -2.71 15.18
CA ARG A 40 7.44 -3.08 14.53
C ARG A 40 7.29 -4.28 13.61
N ARG A 41 6.53 -5.31 13.99
CA ARG A 41 6.29 -6.47 13.13
C ARG A 41 5.39 -6.10 11.94
N ALA A 42 4.33 -5.32 12.18
CA ALA A 42 3.47 -4.82 11.12
C ALA A 42 4.22 -3.93 10.11
N LEU A 43 5.16 -3.11 10.58
CA LEU A 43 6.05 -2.30 9.75
C LEU A 43 6.88 -3.16 8.80
N ALA A 44 7.51 -4.21 9.32
CA ALA A 44 8.31 -5.13 8.51
C ALA A 44 7.45 -5.83 7.44
N LEU A 45 6.30 -6.38 7.84
CA LEU A 45 5.36 -7.01 6.90
C LEU A 45 4.90 -6.01 5.83
N PHE A 46 4.57 -4.78 6.21
CA PHE A 46 4.16 -3.77 5.24
C PHE A 46 5.23 -3.53 4.17
N TYR A 47 6.49 -3.29 4.56
CA TYR A 47 7.56 -3.00 3.59
C TYR A 47 8.01 -4.21 2.76
N GLU A 48 7.79 -5.43 3.25
CA GLU A 48 8.07 -6.68 2.53
C GLU A 48 6.92 -7.10 1.58
N SER A 49 5.76 -6.43 1.64
CA SER A 49 4.58 -6.82 0.86
C SER A 49 4.61 -6.39 -0.61
N ASN A 50 3.93 -7.16 -1.45
CA ASN A 50 3.64 -6.76 -2.83
C ASN A 50 2.69 -5.55 -2.86
N THR A 51 1.74 -5.47 -1.92
CA THR A 51 0.84 -4.30 -1.79
C THR A 51 1.63 -2.99 -1.64
N TYR A 52 2.69 -2.97 -0.82
CA TYR A 52 3.57 -1.80 -0.72
C TYR A 52 4.29 -1.49 -2.03
N GLN A 53 4.79 -2.50 -2.74
CA GLN A 53 5.44 -2.29 -4.04
C GLN A 53 4.49 -1.64 -5.05
N TYR A 54 3.23 -2.09 -5.11
CA TYR A 54 2.23 -1.49 -5.99
C TYR A 54 1.87 -0.06 -5.56
N LEU A 55 1.71 0.19 -4.26
CA LEU A 55 1.47 1.53 -3.73
C LEU A 55 2.61 2.50 -4.07
N ARG A 56 3.86 2.06 -3.89
CA ARG A 56 5.06 2.86 -4.17
C ARG A 56 5.21 3.16 -5.67
N GLN A 57 4.93 2.17 -6.51
CA GLN A 57 5.04 2.30 -7.97
C GLN A 57 3.81 2.95 -8.61
N LYS A 58 2.77 3.25 -7.81
CA LYS A 58 1.44 3.70 -8.27
C LYS A 58 0.89 2.79 -9.38
N ILE A 59 1.12 1.49 -9.24
CA ILE A 59 0.59 0.49 -10.17
C ILE A 59 -0.86 0.23 -9.79
N GLY A 60 -1.75 0.51 -10.73
CA GLY A 60 -3.18 0.53 -10.49
C GLY A 60 -3.61 1.65 -9.53
N ASP A 61 -4.92 1.72 -9.30
CA ASP A 61 -5.53 2.74 -8.45
C ASP A 61 -5.52 2.35 -6.96
N LEU A 62 -4.65 1.43 -6.54
CA LEU A 62 -4.51 0.98 -5.14
C LEU A 62 -4.23 2.14 -4.18
N HIS A 63 -3.47 3.13 -4.61
CA HIS A 63 -3.19 4.32 -3.80
C HIS A 63 -4.43 5.17 -3.51
N CYS A 64 -5.47 5.07 -4.33
CA CYS A 64 -6.78 5.71 -4.13
C CYS A 64 -7.71 4.88 -3.23
N MET A 65 -7.41 3.61 -3.01
CA MET A 65 -8.26 2.74 -2.19
C MET A 65 -8.19 3.10 -0.71
N SER A 66 -9.25 2.73 0.02
CA SER A 66 -9.34 2.99 1.46
C SER A 66 -8.23 2.28 2.25
N ASP A 67 -7.90 2.81 3.43
CA ASP A 67 -6.89 2.19 4.29
C ASP A 67 -7.33 0.78 4.72
N ASN A 68 -8.61 0.57 5.02
CA ASN A 68 -9.16 -0.74 5.39
C ASN A 68 -9.00 -1.77 4.26
N TYR A 69 -9.30 -1.38 3.02
CA TYR A 69 -9.13 -2.25 1.87
C TYR A 69 -7.66 -2.70 1.72
N LEU A 70 -6.71 -1.76 1.85
CA LEU A 70 -5.29 -2.09 1.76
C LEU A 70 -4.80 -2.97 2.91
N ILE A 71 -5.37 -2.81 4.11
CA ILE A 71 -5.11 -3.70 5.24
C ILE A 71 -5.63 -5.11 4.94
N ASP A 72 -6.84 -5.23 4.37
CA ASP A 72 -7.42 -6.51 4.00
C ASP A 72 -6.58 -7.21 2.92
N GLU A 73 -6.11 -6.49 1.89
CA GLU A 73 -5.18 -7.00 0.87
C GLU A 73 -3.87 -7.51 1.50
N LEU A 74 -3.30 -6.78 2.47
CA LEU A 74 -2.11 -7.23 3.20
C LEU A 74 -2.37 -8.51 3.99
N ILE A 75 -3.52 -8.61 4.67
CA ILE A 75 -3.90 -9.81 5.42
C ILE A 75 -4.07 -10.98 4.45
N ILE A 76 -4.73 -10.77 3.30
CA ILE A 76 -4.88 -11.80 2.26
C ILE A 76 -3.51 -12.21 1.73
N GLU A 77 -2.60 -11.27 1.49
CA GLU A 77 -1.25 -11.57 1.01
C GLU A 77 -0.51 -12.53 1.97
N TYR A 78 -0.63 -12.34 3.29
CA TYR A 78 0.08 -13.16 4.27
C TYR A 78 -0.67 -14.41 4.73
N THR A 79 -2.00 -14.41 4.68
CA THR A 79 -2.83 -15.58 5.04
C THR A 79 -3.12 -16.50 3.85
N GLY A 80 -3.22 -15.94 2.64
CA GLY A 80 -3.43 -16.63 1.38
C GLY A 80 -2.15 -17.15 0.71
N LYS A 81 -0.96 -16.65 1.08
CA LYS A 81 0.34 -17.22 0.63
C LYS A 81 0.65 -18.62 1.20
N GLN A 82 -0.21 -19.22 2.02
CA GLN A 82 -0.06 -20.62 2.47
C GLN A 82 -0.69 -21.67 1.53
N GLY A 83 -1.03 -21.30 0.30
CA GLY A 83 -1.59 -22.25 -0.68
C GLY A 83 -1.19 -21.95 -2.11
N SER A 84 0.09 -22.15 -2.46
CA SER A 84 0.57 -22.48 -3.81
C SER A 84 1.94 -23.11 -3.71
#